data_AF-F3FWE8-F1
#
_entry.id   AF-F3FWE8-F1
#
_cell.length_a   1.000
_cell.length_b   1.000
_cell.length_c   1.000
_cell.angle_alpha   90.00
_cell.angle_beta   90.00
_cell.angle_gamma   90.00
#
_symmetry.space_group_name_H-M   'P 1'
#
loop_
_entity.id
_entity.type
_entity.pdbx_description
1 polymer ?
#
loop_
_entity_poly.entity_id
_entity_poly.type
_entity_poly.pdbx_seq_one_letter_code
_entity_poly.pdbx_strand_id
1 'polypeptide(L)'
;ALVHGGQLLIVPHLVSRSPQECYALLCDTGVTVLNQTPSAFRQLIAAQGESQQSHSLRQVIFGGEALDTAMLQPWYARPANAGTQLANMYGIT
;
A
#
# COMPACT_ATOMS: atom_id res chain seq x y z
N ALA A 1 -10.95 11.34 -0.30
CA ALA A 1 -10.05 12.27 -1.01
C ALA A 1 -10.76 13.58 -1.36
N LEU A 2 -11.75 13.56 -2.25
CA LEU A 2 -12.36 14.77 -2.83
C LEU A 2 -13.07 15.69 -1.81
N VAL A 3 -13.70 15.12 -0.78
CA VAL A 3 -14.38 15.89 0.29
C VAL A 3 -13.37 16.58 1.24
N HIS A 4 -12.11 16.16 1.24
CA HIS A 4 -11.07 16.68 2.12
C HIS A 4 -9.93 17.40 1.37
N GLY A 5 -10.15 17.78 0.10
CA GLY A 5 -9.15 18.46 -0.74
C GLY A 5 -7.99 17.57 -1.20
N GLY A 6 -8.09 16.26 -1.05
CA GLY A 6 -7.08 15.30 -1.51
C GLY A 6 -7.22 14.96 -2.99
N GLN A 7 -6.11 14.60 -3.63
CA GLN A 7 -6.08 14.10 -5.00
C GLN A 7 -6.38 12.59 -5.04
N LEU A 8 -7.06 12.14 -6.09
CA LEU A 8 -7.32 10.73 -6.34
C LEU A 8 -6.52 10.30 -7.58
N LEU A 9 -5.61 9.34 -7.41
CA LEU A 9 -4.87 8.73 -8.50
C LEU A 9 -5.69 7.55 -9.05
N ILE A 10 -6.04 7.61 -10.32
CA ILE A 10 -6.65 6.47 -11.03
C ILE A 10 -5.52 5.63 -11.61
N VAL A 11 -5.39 4.41 -11.11
CA VAL A 11 -4.33 3.47 -11.53
C VAL A 11 -4.83 2.63 -12.69
N PRO A 12 -4.09 2.52 -13.81
CA PRO A 12 -4.44 1.60 -14.89
C PRO A 12 -4.54 0.16 -14.38
N HIS A 13 -5.55 -0.59 -14.85
CA HIS A 13 -5.81 -1.94 -14.37
C HIS A 13 -4.58 -2.88 -14.48
N LEU A 14 -3.80 -2.77 -15.55
CA LEU A 14 -2.58 -3.58 -15.73
C LEU A 14 -1.52 -3.28 -14.66
N VAL A 15 -1.33 -2.00 -14.32
CA VAL A 15 -0.38 -1.57 -13.27
C VAL A 15 -0.82 -2.07 -11.90
N SER A 16 -2.14 -2.10 -11.62
CA SER A 16 -2.64 -2.64 -10.35
C SER A 16 -2.38 -4.14 -10.15
N ARG A 17 -2.07 -4.89 -11.22
CA ARG A 17 -1.75 -6.33 -11.17
C ARG A 17 -0.25 -6.63 -11.22
N SER A 18 0.59 -5.61 -11.37
CA SER A 18 2.05 -5.70 -11.35
C SER A 18 2.56 -5.07 -10.06
N PRO A 19 2.97 -5.86 -9.05
CA PRO A 19 3.44 -5.32 -7.77
C PRO A 19 4.59 -4.34 -7.91
N GLN A 20 5.52 -4.59 -8.85
CA GLN A 20 6.67 -3.74 -9.15
C GLN A 20 6.24 -2.40 -9.75
N GLU A 21 5.38 -2.42 -10.77
CA GLU A 21 4.89 -1.18 -11.40
C GLU A 21 4.01 -0.38 -10.43
N CYS A 22 3.19 -1.08 -9.63
CA CYS A 22 2.39 -0.45 -8.59
C CYS A 22 3.29 0.25 -7.56
N TYR A 23 4.34 -0.42 -7.06
CA TYR A 23 5.27 0.19 -6.12
C TYR A 23 6.00 1.39 -6.71
N ALA A 24 6.51 1.27 -7.94
CA ALA A 24 7.15 2.39 -8.65
C ALA A 24 6.20 3.57 -8.80
N LEU A 25 4.94 3.33 -9.20
CA LEU A 25 3.93 4.38 -9.31
C LEU A 25 3.68 5.08 -7.97
N LEU A 26 3.58 4.34 -6.86
CA LEU A 26 3.40 4.93 -5.53
C LEU A 26 4.57 5.85 -5.13
N CYS A 27 5.79 5.46 -5.48
CA CYS A 27 6.99 6.27 -5.28
C CYS A 27 6.96 7.53 -6.14
N ASP A 28 6.73 7.38 -7.45
CA ASP A 28 6.81 8.48 -8.42
C ASP A 28 5.72 9.53 -8.21
N THR A 29 4.54 9.11 -7.75
CA THR A 29 3.38 10.00 -7.56
C THR A 29 3.22 10.48 -6.11
N GLY A 30 4.04 9.99 -5.18
CA GLY A 30 4.01 10.41 -3.79
C GLY A 30 2.68 10.09 -3.08
N VAL A 31 2.06 8.95 -3.41
CA VAL A 31 0.80 8.53 -2.75
C VAL A 31 1.02 8.46 -1.24
N THR A 32 0.09 9.06 -0.49
CA THR A 32 0.15 9.09 0.98
C THR A 32 -0.87 8.19 1.67
N VAL A 33 -1.93 7.78 0.97
CA VAL A 33 -2.96 6.87 1.49
C VAL A 33 -3.25 5.80 0.45
N LEU A 34 -3.14 4.54 0.84
CA LEU A 34 -3.33 3.38 -0.02
C LEU A 34 -4.41 2.45 0.55
N ASN A 35 -5.34 2.00 -0.31
CA ASN A 35 -6.32 0.98 0.04
C ASN A 35 -5.96 -0.32 -0.69
N GLN A 36 -5.85 -1.43 0.03
CA GLN A 36 -5.47 -2.74 -0.54
C GLN A 36 -6.16 -3.89 0.19
N THR A 37 -6.23 -5.04 -0.49
CA THR A 37 -6.43 -6.32 0.20
C THR A 37 -5.12 -6.76 0.86
N PRO A 38 -5.17 -7.54 1.96
CA PRO A 38 -4.01 -8.21 2.53
C PRO A 38 -3.18 -8.98 1.48
N SER A 39 -3.81 -9.73 0.57
CA SER A 39 -3.12 -10.49 -0.49
C SER A 39 -2.27 -9.59 -1.40
N ALA A 40 -2.83 -8.48 -1.88
CA ALA A 40 -2.13 -7.54 -2.75
C ALA A 40 -1.02 -6.79 -2.00
N PHE A 41 -1.25 -6.42 -0.74
CA PHE A 41 -0.22 -5.78 0.08
C PHE A 41 0.98 -6.69 0.35
N ARG A 42 0.76 -8.01 0.46
CA ARG A 42 1.86 -8.99 0.58
C ARG A 42 2.80 -8.93 -0.63
N GLN A 43 2.23 -8.83 -1.82
CA GLN A 43 3.00 -8.69 -3.05
C GLN A 43 3.73 -7.35 -3.11
N LEU A 44 3.11 -6.27 -2.62
CA LEU A 44 3.74 -4.96 -2.53
C LEU A 44 4.96 -4.94 -1.59
N ILE A 45 4.92 -5.66 -0.46
CA ILE A 45 6.07 -5.82 0.45
C ILE A 45 7.24 -6.50 -0.28
N ALA A 46 6.97 -7.50 -1.10
CA ALA A 46 7.99 -8.18 -1.92
C ALA A 46 8.60 -7.21 -2.95
N ALA A 47 7.75 -6.48 -3.70
CA ALA A 47 8.20 -5.47 -4.66
C ALA A 47 9.03 -4.35 -4.00
N GLN A 48 8.67 -3.92 -2.78
CA GLN A 48 9.47 -3.00 -1.99
C GLN A 48 10.86 -3.58 -1.69
N GLY A 49 11.00 -4.89 -1.52
CA GLY A 49 12.29 -5.57 -1.30
C GLY A 49 13.25 -5.50 -2.47
N GLU A 50 12.70 -5.36 -3.67
CA GLU A 50 13.44 -5.36 -4.92
C GLU A 50 13.78 -3.94 -5.41
N SER A 51 13.19 -2.91 -4.79
CA SER A 51 13.34 -1.51 -5.20
C SER A 51 14.27 -0.71 -4.28
N GLN A 52 14.99 0.24 -4.87
CA GLN A 52 15.75 1.26 -4.13
C GLN A 52 14.94 2.54 -3.88
N GLN A 53 13.72 2.65 -4.44
CA GLN A 53 12.87 3.82 -4.27
C GLN A 53 12.19 3.82 -2.89
N SER A 54 11.92 5.01 -2.39
CA SER A 54 11.18 5.23 -1.14
C SER A 54 9.77 5.72 -1.43
N HIS A 55 8.77 5.16 -0.75
CA HIS A 55 7.39 5.61 -0.86
C HIS A 55 7.09 6.77 0.09
N SER A 56 5.96 7.46 -0.10
CA SER A 56 5.46 8.52 0.79
C SER A 56 4.23 8.12 1.61
N LEU A 57 3.96 6.82 1.74
CA LEU A 57 2.79 6.30 2.44
C LEU A 57 2.77 6.72 3.91
N ARG A 58 1.69 7.41 4.31
CA ARG A 58 1.36 7.72 5.70
C ARG A 58 0.35 6.73 6.26
N GLN A 59 -0.51 6.18 5.41
CA GLN A 59 -1.53 5.22 5.83
C GLN A 59 -1.78 4.15 4.75
N VAL A 60 -1.90 2.91 5.19
CA VAL A 60 -2.45 1.79 4.40
C VAL A 60 -3.68 1.27 5.09
N ILE A 61 -4.75 1.10 4.34
CA ILE A 61 -6.05 0.62 4.80
C ILE A 61 -6.31 -0.73 4.15
N PHE A 62 -6.51 -1.75 4.99
CA PHE A 62 -6.88 -3.09 4.55
C PHE A 62 -8.39 -3.29 4.55
N GLY A 63 -8.88 -4.04 3.57
CA GLY A 63 -10.27 -4.49 3.51
C GLY A 63 -10.46 -5.63 2.52
N GLY A 64 -11.63 -6.27 2.57
CA GLY A 64 -12.02 -7.32 1.62
C GLY A 64 -11.49 -8.73 1.91
N GLU A 65 -10.48 -8.87 2.79
CA GLU A 65 -9.98 -10.19 3.24
C GLU A 65 -9.60 -10.13 4.73
N ALA A 66 -9.46 -11.30 5.36
CA ALA A 66 -8.92 -11.40 6.70
C ALA A 66 -7.42 -11.04 6.73
N LEU A 67 -7.03 -10.18 7.67
CA LEU A 67 -5.64 -9.81 7.89
C LEU A 67 -4.94 -10.83 8.80
N ASP A 68 -3.95 -11.54 8.24
CA ASP A 68 -2.96 -12.30 9.02
C ASP A 68 -1.83 -11.37 9.47
N THR A 69 -1.78 -10.98 10.73
CA THR A 69 -0.79 -10.01 11.22
C THR A 69 0.66 -10.46 11.05
N ALA A 70 0.94 -11.77 10.98
CA ALA A 70 2.29 -12.27 10.79
C ALA A 70 2.89 -11.84 9.44
N MET A 71 2.04 -11.62 8.43
CA MET A 71 2.48 -11.15 7.12
C MET A 71 3.13 -9.76 7.14
N LEU A 72 2.89 -8.97 8.19
CA LEU A 72 3.36 -7.59 8.32
C LEU A 72 4.77 -7.50 8.89
N GLN A 73 5.34 -8.60 9.41
CA GLN A 73 6.69 -8.59 9.98
C GLN A 73 7.76 -8.03 9.01
N PRO A 74 7.80 -8.42 7.71
CA PRO A 74 8.81 -7.88 6.80
C PRO A 74 8.60 -6.39 6.46
N TRP A 75 7.38 -5.87 6.61
CA TRP A 75 7.10 -4.44 6.48
C TRP A 75 7.70 -3.67 7.66
N TYR A 76 7.43 -4.11 8.90
CA TYR A 76 7.94 -3.45 10.11
C TYR A 76 9.45 -3.59 10.30
N ALA A 77 10.07 -4.62 9.74
CA ALA A 77 11.52 -4.80 9.79
C ALA A 77 12.30 -3.68 9.05
N ARG A 78 11.63 -2.84 8.26
CA ARG A 78 12.25 -1.77 7.48
C ARG A 78 12.06 -0.41 8.15
N PRO A 79 13.14 0.30 8.52
CA PRO A 79 13.04 1.63 9.12
C PRO A 79 12.31 2.65 8.25
N ALA A 80 12.40 2.52 6.92
CA ALA A 80 11.71 3.38 5.95
C ALA A 80 10.18 3.37 6.12
N ASN A 81 9.62 2.33 6.75
CA ASN A 81 8.19 2.13 6.92
C ASN A 81 7.66 2.64 8.26
N ALA A 82 8.54 3.10 9.16
CA ALA A 82 8.18 3.45 10.54
C ALA A 82 7.14 4.57 10.64
N GLY A 83 7.06 5.45 9.63
CA GLY A 83 6.07 6.53 9.56
C GLY A 83 4.69 6.12 9.01
N THR A 84 4.53 4.87 8.55
CA THR A 84 3.29 4.42 7.90
C THR A 84 2.37 3.71 8.89
N GLN A 85 1.14 4.20 9.03
CA GLN A 85 0.10 3.55 9.83
C GLN A 85 -0.61 2.47 9.01
N LEU A 86 -0.79 1.29 9.60
CA LEU A 86 -1.54 0.19 8.99
C LEU A 86 -2.87 0.02 9.73
N ALA A 87 -3.98 0.20 9.02
CA ALA A 87 -5.33 0.10 9.57
C ALA A 87 -6.07 -1.07 8.94
N ASN A 88 -6.61 -1.97 9.76
CA ASN A 88 -7.50 -3.03 9.28
C ASN A 88 -8.95 -2.55 9.37
N MET A 89 -9.66 -2.52 8.24
CA MET A 89 -11.09 -2.19 8.20
C MET A 89 -11.91 -3.43 7.85
N TYR A 90 -12.99 -3.63 8.61
CA TYR A 90 -13.98 -4.65 8.35
C TYR A 90 -15.31 -4.00 7.96
N GLY A 91 -15.89 -4.43 6.84
CA GLY A 91 -17.19 -3.96 6.36
C GLY A 91 -17.76 -4.96 5.35
N ILE A 92 -19.07 -5.18 5.44
CA ILE A 92 -19.87 -5.92 4.45
C ILE A 92 -20.60 -4.92 3.55
N THR A 93 -20.85 -5.28 2.29
CA THR A 93 -21.63 -4.46 1.33
C THR A 93 -23.09 -4.35 1.70
#